data_AF-A0A945S9X1-F1
#
_entry.id   AF-A0A945S9X1-F1
#
_cell.length_a   1.000
_cell.length_b   1.000
_cell.length_c   1.000
_cell.angle_alpha   90.00
_cell.angle_beta   90.00
_cell.angle_gamma   90.00
#
_symmetry.space_group_name_H-M   'P 1'
#
loop_
_entity.id
_entity.type
_entity.pdbx_description
1 polymer ?
#
loop_
_entity_poly.entity_id
_entity_poly.type
_entity_poly.pdbx_seq_one_letter_code
_entity_poly.pdbx_strand_id
1 'polypeptide(L)'
;MIRTGTMILACALTMLLGCDRKSAAYRAGYEQGAKEAHAEIAGNTLTWYASGTHAVPIPEDLRDEETGLPVKFIAGCILTDADMGRQDGHNGTILEHRKKDSP
;
A
#
# COMPACT_ATOMS: atom_id res chain seq x y z
N MET A 1 -41.09 15.44 -32.39
CA MET A 1 -40.92 14.36 -31.40
C MET A 1 -39.52 14.43 -30.85
N ILE A 2 -39.38 14.83 -29.59
CA ILE A 2 -38.10 15.13 -28.93
C ILE A 2 -37.45 13.82 -28.47
N ARG A 3 -36.21 13.59 -28.91
CA ARG A 3 -35.30 12.55 -28.41
C ARG A 3 -34.73 13.01 -27.07
N THR A 4 -35.16 12.41 -25.97
CA THR A 4 -34.52 12.57 -24.65
C THR A 4 -34.58 11.23 -23.94
N GLY A 5 -33.45 10.55 -23.89
CA GLY A 5 -33.31 9.24 -23.26
C GLY A 5 -31.87 8.76 -23.31
N THR A 6 -30.93 9.66 -23.08
CA THR A 6 -29.50 9.35 -22.97
C THR A 6 -29.01 10.10 -21.73
N MET A 7 -28.15 9.46 -20.94
CA MET A 7 -27.40 10.03 -19.81
C MET A 7 -28.06 10.08 -18.42
N ILE A 8 -28.71 9.02 -17.93
CA ILE A 8 -28.81 8.84 -16.46
C ILE A 8 -28.70 7.34 -16.12
N LEU A 9 -27.61 6.68 -16.50
CA LEU A 9 -27.29 5.34 -15.96
C LEU A 9 -25.81 4.97 -16.08
N ALA A 10 -24.91 5.92 -15.86
CA ALA A 10 -23.46 5.64 -15.82
C ALA A 10 -22.80 6.08 -14.50
N CYS A 11 -23.55 6.64 -13.55
CA CYS A 11 -22.99 7.18 -12.31
C CYS A 11 -23.20 6.29 -11.06
N ALA A 12 -23.83 5.13 -11.18
CA ALA A 12 -24.33 4.39 -10.01
C ALA A 12 -23.61 3.06 -9.70
N LEU A 13 -22.48 2.73 -10.33
CA LEU A 13 -21.83 1.44 -10.07
C LEU A 13 -20.30 1.47 -10.19
N THR A 14 -19.66 2.44 -9.52
CA THR A 14 -18.22 2.35 -9.20
C THR A 14 -17.99 2.60 -7.71
N MET A 15 -18.98 2.24 -6.88
CA MET A 15 -18.83 2.07 -5.44
C MET A 15 -18.53 0.59 -5.12
N LEU A 16 -17.43 0.09 -5.69
CA LEU A 16 -16.75 -1.13 -5.24
C LEU A 16 -15.29 -0.73 -5.06
N LEU A 17 -14.97 -0.17 -3.88
CA LEU A 17 -13.64 0.13 -3.39
C LEU A 17 -12.83 -1.16 -3.13
N GLY A 18 -12.87 -2.09 -4.07
CA GLY A 18 -12.03 -3.27 -4.06
C GLY A 18 -10.75 -2.93 -4.78
N CYS A 19 -9.63 -2.95 -4.06
CA CYS A 19 -8.32 -2.87 -4.70
C CYS A 19 -8.19 -4.00 -5.71
N ASP A 20 -7.94 -3.66 -6.97
CA ASP A 20 -7.67 -4.66 -7.99
C ASP A 20 -6.16 -4.96 -7.98
N ARG A 21 -5.79 -6.03 -7.26
CA ARG A 21 -4.40 -6.52 -7.23
C ARG A 21 -3.87 -6.93 -8.61
N LYS A 22 -4.71 -7.02 -9.63
CA LYS A 22 -4.31 -7.29 -11.02
C LYS A 22 -4.13 -6.01 -11.85
N SER A 23 -4.45 -4.84 -11.30
CA SER A 23 -4.34 -3.58 -12.02
C SER A 23 -2.88 -3.26 -12.35
N ALA A 24 -2.68 -2.51 -13.44
CA ALA A 24 -1.34 -2.05 -13.80
C ALA A 24 -0.76 -1.11 -12.73
N ALA A 25 -1.60 -0.31 -12.10
CA ALA A 25 -1.21 0.60 -11.02
C ALA A 25 -0.73 -0.18 -9.79
N TYR A 26 -1.44 -1.23 -9.38
CA TYR A 26 -1.01 -2.10 -8.27
C TYR A 26 0.33 -2.75 -8.56
N ARG A 27 0.51 -3.35 -9.75
CA ARG A 27 1.78 -4.01 -10.12
C ARG A 27 2.95 -3.05 -10.15
N ALA A 28 2.77 -1.84 -10.69
CA ALA A 28 3.81 -0.81 -10.68
C ALA A 28 4.15 -0.38 -9.24
N GLY A 29 3.14 -0.21 -8.39
CA GLY A 29 3.32 0.02 -6.96
C GLY A 29 4.11 -1.09 -6.30
N TYR A 30 3.74 -2.34 -6.53
CA TYR A 30 4.41 -3.53 -5.98
C TYR A 30 5.88 -3.59 -6.33
N GLU A 31 6.22 -3.42 -7.61
CA GLU A 31 7.62 -3.37 -8.05
C GLU A 31 8.40 -2.24 -7.39
N GLN A 32 7.77 -1.07 -7.21
CA GLN A 32 8.37 0.04 -6.51
C GLN A 32 8.61 -0.28 -5.02
N GLY A 33 7.62 -0.87 -4.35
CA GLY A 33 7.74 -1.30 -2.96
C GLY A 33 8.84 -2.32 -2.74
N ALA A 34 8.94 -3.32 -3.63
CA ALA A 34 10.00 -4.31 -3.59
C ALA A 34 11.40 -3.68 -3.76
N LYS A 35 11.55 -2.72 -4.69
CA LYS A 35 12.81 -1.98 -4.87
C LYS A 35 13.20 -1.22 -3.60
N GLU A 36 12.25 -0.57 -2.94
CA GLU A 36 12.49 0.13 -1.68
C GLU A 36 12.94 -0.84 -0.58
N ALA A 37 12.28 -1.99 -0.43
CA ALA A 37 12.66 -3.01 0.53
C ALA A 37 14.08 -3.53 0.26
N HIS A 38 14.45 -3.78 -1.00
CA HIS A 38 15.81 -4.19 -1.35
C HIS A 38 16.88 -3.16 -0.96
N ALA A 39 16.59 -1.88 -1.15
CA ALA A 39 17.50 -0.81 -0.73
C ALA A 39 17.65 -0.77 0.80
N GLU A 40 16.56 -0.93 1.54
CA GLU A 40 16.57 -0.98 3.01
C GLU A 40 17.30 -2.22 3.55
N ILE A 41 17.11 -3.38 2.92
CA ILE A 41 17.81 -4.61 3.24
C ILE A 41 19.32 -4.43 3.06
N ALA A 42 19.75 -3.87 1.92
CA ALA A 42 21.16 -3.60 1.66
C ALA A 42 21.76 -2.58 2.64
N GLY A 43 20.95 -1.62 3.11
CA GLY A 43 21.35 -0.61 4.09
C GLY A 43 21.23 -1.04 5.55
N ASN A 44 20.63 -2.21 5.85
CA ASN A 44 20.24 -2.63 7.20
C ASN A 44 19.36 -1.58 7.93
N THR A 45 18.47 -0.91 7.20
CA THR A 45 17.55 0.12 7.70
C THR A 45 16.10 -0.29 7.47
N LEU A 46 15.75 -1.51 7.87
CA LEU A 46 14.43 -2.10 7.63
C LEU A 46 13.32 -1.29 8.31
N THR A 47 12.27 -0.98 7.56
CA THR A 47 11.06 -0.32 8.05
C THR A 47 9.80 -1.11 7.69
N TRP A 48 8.64 -0.72 8.19
CA TRP A 48 7.38 -1.36 7.90
C TRP A 48 6.35 -0.36 7.40
N TYR A 49 5.69 -0.63 6.27
CA TYR A 49 4.56 0.19 5.86
C TYR A 49 3.32 -0.12 6.70
N ALA A 50 2.73 0.91 7.29
CA ALA A 50 1.39 0.86 7.85
C ALA A 50 0.46 1.85 7.14
N SER A 51 -0.80 1.46 7.03
CA SER A 51 -1.88 2.24 6.43
C SER A 51 -3.08 2.26 7.35
N GLY A 52 -3.64 3.44 7.59
CA GLY A 52 -4.79 3.61 8.46
C GLY A 52 -5.04 5.07 8.81
N THR A 53 -6.14 5.33 9.51
CA THR A 53 -6.42 6.65 10.08
C THR A 53 -5.59 6.82 11.35
N HIS A 54 -4.49 7.58 11.26
CA HIS A 54 -3.69 7.95 12.42
C HIS A 54 -3.99 9.39 12.85
N ALA A 55 -4.02 9.60 14.17
CA ALA A 55 -3.98 10.96 14.71
C ALA A 55 -2.60 11.56 14.43
N VAL A 56 -2.59 12.80 13.95
CA VAL A 56 -1.37 13.59 13.73
C VAL A 56 -1.13 14.43 15.00
N PRO A 57 0.11 14.53 15.52
CA PRO A 57 1.37 14.04 14.97
C PRO A 57 1.61 12.55 15.21
N ILE A 58 2.24 11.90 14.23
CA ILE A 58 2.69 10.50 14.34
C ILE A 58 3.99 10.50 15.17
N PRO A 59 4.09 9.71 16.25
CA PRO A 59 5.32 9.60 17.03
C PRO A 59 6.49 9.07 16.18
N GLU A 60 7.67 9.67 16.30
CA GLU A 60 8.87 9.27 15.56
C GLU A 60 9.42 7.89 15.99
N ASP A 61 9.05 7.44 17.19
CA ASP A 61 9.46 6.17 17.78
C ASP A 61 8.43 5.03 17.56
N LEU A 62 7.40 5.27 16.73
CA LEU A 62 6.35 4.30 16.49
C LEU A 62 6.89 3.06 15.77
N ARG A 63 6.63 1.89 16.37
CA ARG A 63 7.02 0.58 15.88
C ARG A 63 5.80 -0.30 15.69
N ASP A 64 5.87 -1.16 14.69
CA ASP A 64 4.86 -2.18 14.45
C ASP A 64 4.97 -3.28 15.53
N GLU A 65 3.85 -3.66 16.13
CA GLU A 65 3.83 -4.57 17.27
C GLU A 65 4.23 -6.01 16.90
N GLU A 66 3.92 -6.44 15.68
CA GLU A 66 4.22 -7.79 15.20
C GLU A 66 5.70 -7.92 14.82
N THR A 67 6.22 -6.92 14.10
CA THR A 67 7.54 -7.00 13.49
C THR A 67 8.63 -6.32 14.32
N GLY A 68 8.28 -5.40 15.22
CA GLY A 68 9.19 -4.54 15.99
C GLY A 68 9.90 -3.46 15.16
N LEU A 69 9.57 -3.35 13.86
CA LEU A 69 10.23 -2.45 12.93
C LEU A 69 9.69 -1.02 13.06
N PRO A 70 10.53 0.02 12.82
CA PRO A 70 10.06 1.39 12.66
C PRO A 70 9.01 1.48 11.56
N VAL A 71 7.93 2.23 11.81
CA VAL A 71 6.81 2.33 10.87
C VAL A 71 6.96 3.53 9.95
N LYS A 72 6.68 3.34 8.66
CA LYS A 72 6.43 4.40 7.69
C LYS A 72 4.98 4.37 7.24
N PHE A 73 4.39 5.54 7.07
CA PHE A 73 2.96 5.68 6.83
C PHE A 73 2.65 6.09 5.41
N ILE A 74 1.60 5.52 4.84
CA ILE A 74 0.92 6.07 3.67
C ILE A 74 -0.31 6.82 4.17
N ALA A 75 -0.25 8.16 4.16
CA ALA A 75 -1.31 9.03 4.65
C ALA A 75 -2.37 9.29 3.56
N GLY A 76 -3.62 8.90 3.82
CA GLY A 76 -4.74 9.19 2.94
C GLY A 76 -6.05 8.58 3.44
N CYS A 77 -7.19 9.24 3.19
CA CYS A 77 -8.51 8.69 3.50
C CYS A 77 -8.92 7.58 2.50
N ILE A 78 -8.27 7.52 1.34
CA ILE A 78 -8.47 6.51 0.30
C ILE A 78 -7.09 6.08 -0.17
N LEU A 79 -6.78 4.79 -0.04
CA LEU A 79 -5.57 4.21 -0.61
C LEU A 79 -5.83 3.87 -2.06
N THR A 80 -4.91 4.26 -2.94
CA THR A 80 -4.97 3.86 -4.35
C THR A 80 -4.43 2.44 -4.53
N ASP A 81 -4.74 1.80 -5.66
CA ASP A 81 -4.13 0.52 -6.04
C ASP A 81 -2.60 0.58 -6.02
N ALA A 82 -2.02 1.70 -6.45
CA ALA A 82 -0.57 1.89 -6.43
C ALA A 82 -0.02 1.95 -5.00
N ASP A 83 -0.71 2.62 -4.08
CA ASP A 83 -0.33 2.69 -2.66
C ASP A 83 -0.34 1.30 -2.02
N MET A 84 -1.43 0.56 -2.26
CA MET A 84 -1.57 -0.81 -1.76
C MET A 84 -0.52 -1.75 -2.36
N GLY A 85 -0.27 -1.65 -3.67
CA GLY A 85 0.79 -2.40 -4.34
C GLY A 85 2.13 -2.12 -3.69
N ARG A 86 2.49 -0.85 -3.49
CA ARG A 86 3.75 -0.44 -2.87
C ARG A 86 3.91 -0.99 -1.46
N GLN A 87 2.88 -0.90 -0.63
CA GLN A 87 2.90 -1.48 0.71
C GLN A 87 3.09 -3.00 0.67
N ASP A 88 2.30 -3.71 -0.14
CA ASP A 88 2.36 -5.17 -0.25
C ASP A 88 3.73 -5.67 -0.75
N GLY A 89 4.26 -5.02 -1.80
CA GLY A 89 5.56 -5.38 -2.38
C GLY A 89 6.71 -5.13 -1.41
N HIS A 90 6.64 -4.03 -0.67
CA HIS A 90 7.64 -3.69 0.33
C HIS A 90 7.62 -4.67 1.52
N ASN A 91 6.48 -4.76 2.20
CA ASN A 91 6.33 -5.56 3.41
C ASN A 91 6.52 -7.06 3.13
N GLY A 92 6.03 -7.55 1.98
CA GLY A 92 6.25 -8.92 1.53
C GLY A 92 7.75 -9.24 1.36
N THR A 93 8.50 -8.36 0.70
CA THR A 93 9.95 -8.55 0.49
C THR A 93 10.72 -8.57 1.80
N ILE A 94 10.38 -7.70 2.75
CA ILE A 94 11.01 -7.70 4.09
C ILE A 94 10.69 -8.98 4.87
N LEU A 95 9.44 -9.45 4.83
CA LEU A 95 9.06 -10.70 5.49
C LEU A 95 9.82 -11.89 4.90
N GLU A 96 9.95 -11.97 3.58
CA GLU A 96 10.70 -13.03 2.92
C GLU A 96 12.18 -13.03 3.31
N HIS A 97 12.80 -11.84 3.40
CA HIS A 97 14.18 -11.72 3.87
C HIS A 97 14.32 -12.19 5.33
N ARG A 98 13.46 -11.72 6.23
CA ARG A 98 13.51 -12.10 7.65
C ARG A 98 13.29 -13.60 7.89
N LYS A 99 12.46 -14.25 7.06
CA LYS A 99 12.27 -15.71 7.10
C LYS A 99 13.53 -16.48 6.68
N LYS A 100 14.38 -15.92 5.81
CA LYS A 100 15.66 -16.54 5.41
C LYS A 100 16.73 -16.40 6.48
N ASP A 101 16.64 -15.37 7.32
CA ASP A 101 17.60 -15.10 8.39
C ASP A 101 17.26 -15.80 9.71
N SER A 102 16.04 -16.35 9.85
CA SER A 102 15.63 -17.17 10.99
C SER A 102 15.89 -18.66 10.67
N PRO A 103 16.76 -19.37 11.43
CA PRO A 103 17.09 -20.77 11.19
C PRO A 103 15.92 -21.74 11.43
#